data_AF-A0A9Q8XK53-F1
#
_entry.id   AF-A0A9Q8XK53-F1
#
_cell.length_a   1.000
_cell.length_b   1.000
_cell.length_c   1.000
_cell.angle_alpha   90.00
_cell.angle_beta   90.00
_cell.angle_gamma   90.00
#
_symmetry.space_group_name_H-M   'P 1'
#
loop_
_entity.id
_entity.type
_entity.pdbx_description
1 polymer ?
#
loop_
_entity_poly.entity_id
_entity_poly.type
_entity_poly.pdbx_seq_one_letter_code
_entity_poly.pdbx_strand_id
1 'polypeptide(L)'
;MRYKSKRLEPEVRQKTARERAAHQRLERRAELTSDETDEKRWADNRRRVIAKREKAAQQKESRKSCLDQILNLLGKTRNDFKSSIPKGPNSKYYRGDVFALSLPDSYPNLDERMSSIIKHTSRTSGSAGEVQSFTSNVYVAHRFAQSRGGTVHTVDASDGIFMSAADIIYAHGDRLVELGHIQAGTLRAAVEHFYQDGESEYFWMGRR
;
A
#
# COMPACT_ATOMS: atom_id res chain seq x y z
N MET A 1 -76.04 20.63 -68.27
CA MET A 1 -75.10 20.29 -67.17
C MET A 1 -75.13 18.78 -66.94
N ARG A 2 -74.01 18.06 -67.12
CA ARG A 2 -73.89 16.64 -66.73
C ARG A 2 -72.95 16.56 -65.53
N TYR A 3 -73.47 16.11 -64.39
CA TYR A 3 -72.71 15.89 -63.16
C TYR A 3 -71.68 14.76 -63.38
N LYS A 4 -70.40 15.01 -63.09
CA LYS A 4 -69.37 13.96 -62.97
C LYS A 4 -69.36 13.46 -61.53
N SER A 5 -69.71 12.20 -61.31
CA SER A 5 -69.64 11.56 -59.99
C SER A 5 -68.18 11.30 -59.59
N LYS A 6 -67.86 11.62 -58.34
CA LYS A 6 -66.55 11.44 -57.69
C LYS A 6 -66.25 9.94 -57.51
N ARG A 7 -65.02 9.50 -57.80
CA ARG A 7 -64.57 8.12 -57.61
C ARG A 7 -64.46 7.83 -56.10
N LEU A 8 -65.11 6.78 -55.61
CA LEU A 8 -64.99 6.29 -54.23
C LEU A 8 -63.61 5.64 -54.06
N GLU A 9 -62.79 6.18 -53.15
CA GLU A 9 -61.54 5.56 -52.69
C GLU A 9 -61.86 4.23 -51.97
N PRO A 10 -61.03 3.19 -52.09
CA PRO A 10 -61.32 1.89 -51.51
C PRO A 10 -61.29 1.96 -49.97
N GLU A 11 -62.27 1.33 -49.32
CA GLU A 11 -62.30 1.16 -47.86
C GLU A 11 -61.05 0.42 -47.39
N VAL A 12 -60.29 1.05 -46.49
CA VAL A 12 -59.17 0.41 -45.81
C VAL A 12 -59.73 -0.70 -44.92
N ARG A 13 -59.52 -1.95 -45.34
CA ARG A 13 -59.98 -3.14 -44.60
C ARG A 13 -59.40 -3.14 -43.18
N GLN A 14 -60.26 -3.12 -42.17
CA GLN A 14 -59.82 -3.22 -40.77
C GLN A 14 -59.20 -4.59 -40.49
N LYS A 15 -58.01 -4.59 -39.88
CA LYS A 15 -57.31 -5.81 -39.45
C LYS A 15 -58.13 -6.56 -38.39
N THR A 16 -58.34 -7.84 -38.63
CA THR A 16 -59.00 -8.75 -37.69
C THR A 16 -58.14 -8.94 -36.44
N ALA A 17 -58.76 -9.35 -35.32
CA ALA A 17 -58.04 -9.60 -34.07
C ALA A 17 -56.93 -10.66 -34.23
N ARG A 18 -57.15 -11.66 -35.09
CA ARG A 18 -56.19 -12.73 -35.39
C ARG A 18 -54.95 -12.21 -36.13
N GLU A 19 -55.13 -11.29 -37.07
CA GLU A 19 -54.04 -10.62 -37.79
C GLU A 19 -53.23 -9.70 -36.87
N ARG A 20 -53.89 -8.99 -35.95
CA ARG A 20 -53.20 -8.18 -34.92
C ARG A 20 -52.35 -9.05 -33.98
N ALA A 21 -52.89 -10.19 -33.53
CA ALA A 21 -52.15 -11.12 -32.68
C ALA A 21 -50.96 -11.77 -33.42
N ALA A 22 -51.09 -12.07 -34.71
CA ALA A 22 -50.00 -12.60 -35.52
C ALA A 22 -48.88 -11.57 -35.72
N HIS A 23 -49.24 -10.31 -35.96
CA HIS A 23 -48.29 -9.20 -36.08
C HIS A 23 -47.48 -9.00 -34.79
N GLN A 24 -48.16 -8.95 -33.64
CA GLN A 24 -47.50 -8.81 -32.33
C GLN A 24 -46.62 -10.02 -31.97
N ARG A 25 -46.88 -11.21 -32.51
CA ARG A 25 -46.00 -12.37 -32.32
C ARG A 25 -44.74 -12.25 -33.18
N LEU A 26 -44.85 -11.70 -34.39
CA LEU A 26 -43.71 -11.46 -35.28
C LEU A 26 -42.80 -10.36 -34.73
N GLU A 27 -43.36 -9.25 -34.25
CA GLU A 27 -42.59 -8.15 -33.65
C GLU A 27 -41.80 -8.61 -32.42
N ARG A 28 -42.45 -9.32 -31.48
CA ARG A 28 -41.77 -9.89 -30.31
C ARG A 28 -40.67 -10.89 -30.67
N ARG A 29 -40.83 -11.63 -31.77
CA ARG A 29 -39.83 -12.60 -32.23
C ARG A 29 -38.62 -11.90 -32.86
N ALA A 30 -38.85 -10.79 -33.54
CA ALA A 30 -37.79 -9.94 -34.11
C ALA A 30 -37.01 -9.18 -33.03
N GLU A 31 -37.66 -8.78 -31.92
CA GLU A 31 -36.99 -8.19 -30.76
C GLU A 31 -36.09 -9.18 -29.98
N LEU A 32 -36.33 -10.49 -30.14
CA LEU A 32 -35.57 -11.56 -29.48
C LEU A 32 -34.42 -12.11 -30.32
N THR A 33 -34.35 -11.74 -31.60
CA THR A 33 -33.25 -12.16 -32.49
C THR A 33 -32.09 -11.19 -32.38
N SER A 34 -31.09 -11.57 -31.57
CA SER A 34 -29.76 -10.97 -31.61
C SER A 34 -29.18 -11.16 -33.01
N ASP A 35 -28.63 -10.09 -33.58
CA ASP A 35 -27.99 -10.13 -34.90
C ASP A 35 -26.47 -10.35 -34.80
N GLU A 36 -25.82 -10.56 -35.94
CA GLU A 36 -24.35 -10.74 -35.99
C GLU A 36 -23.57 -9.51 -35.48
N THR A 37 -24.20 -8.34 -35.44
CA THR A 37 -23.58 -7.10 -34.95
C THR A 37 -23.59 -7.05 -33.42
N ASP A 38 -24.65 -7.55 -32.78
CA ASP A 38 -24.74 -7.72 -31.34
C ASP A 38 -23.73 -8.75 -30.83
N GLU A 39 -23.57 -9.88 -31.53
CA GLU A 39 -22.55 -10.87 -31.18
C GLU A 39 -21.12 -10.31 -31.30
N LYS A 40 -20.82 -9.55 -32.36
CA LYS A 40 -19.53 -8.86 -32.51
C LYS A 40 -19.29 -7.86 -31.39
N ARG A 41 -20.29 -7.05 -31.04
CA ARG A 41 -20.22 -6.11 -29.91
C ARG A 41 -19.95 -6.82 -28.59
N TRP A 42 -20.60 -7.94 -28.33
CA TRP A 42 -20.36 -8.73 -27.11
C TRP A 42 -18.97 -9.36 -27.09
N ALA A 43 -18.49 -9.89 -28.21
CA ALA A 43 -17.15 -10.45 -28.34
C ALA A 43 -16.07 -9.38 -28.08
N ASP A 44 -16.21 -8.20 -28.67
CA ASP A 44 -15.28 -7.08 -28.48
C ASP A 44 -15.31 -6.54 -27.05
N ASN A 45 -16.51 -6.41 -26.45
CA ASN A 45 -16.62 -5.98 -25.07
C ASN A 45 -16.01 -7.01 -24.10
N ARG A 46 -16.24 -8.31 -24.33
CA ARG A 46 -15.61 -9.39 -23.56
C ARG A 46 -14.08 -9.33 -23.65
N ARG A 47 -13.52 -9.17 -24.87
CA ARG A 47 -12.07 -9.02 -25.07
C ARG A 47 -11.52 -7.80 -24.33
N ARG A 48 -12.20 -6.66 -24.41
CA ARG A 48 -11.82 -5.43 -23.70
C ARG A 48 -11.81 -5.63 -22.18
N VAL A 49 -12.83 -6.30 -21.63
CA VAL A 49 -12.94 -6.56 -20.19
C VAL A 49 -11.83 -7.50 -19.72
N ILE A 50 -11.55 -8.58 -20.47
CA ILE A 50 -10.46 -9.52 -20.16
C ILE A 50 -9.11 -8.80 -20.19
N ALA A 51 -8.80 -8.06 -21.26
CA ALA A 51 -7.56 -7.31 -21.37
C ALA A 51 -7.40 -6.25 -20.26
N LYS A 52 -8.49 -5.59 -19.85
CA LYS A 52 -8.48 -4.65 -18.71
C LYS A 52 -8.17 -5.37 -17.40
N ARG A 53 -8.72 -6.57 -17.18
CA ARG A 53 -8.46 -7.39 -15.99
C ARG A 53 -7.02 -7.90 -15.97
N GLU A 54 -6.50 -8.35 -17.10
CA GLU A 54 -5.10 -8.79 -17.23
C GLU A 54 -4.12 -7.63 -16.97
N LYS A 55 -4.38 -6.44 -17.52
CA LYS A 55 -3.56 -5.25 -17.20
C LYS A 55 -3.60 -4.87 -15.72
N ALA A 56 -4.78 -4.96 -15.09
CA ALA A 56 -4.91 -4.70 -13.66
C ALA A 56 -4.19 -5.76 -12.80
N ALA A 57 -4.17 -7.02 -13.24
CA ALA A 57 -3.40 -8.09 -12.60
C ALA A 57 -1.89 -7.88 -12.79
N GLN A 58 -1.43 -7.56 -14.00
CA GLN A 58 -0.02 -7.26 -14.29
C GLN A 58 0.48 -6.03 -13.52
N GLN A 59 -0.33 -4.97 -13.37
CA GLN A 59 0.01 -3.83 -12.52
C GLN A 59 0.08 -4.18 -11.04
N LYS A 60 -0.72 -5.13 -10.55
CA LYS A 60 -0.62 -5.65 -9.18
C LYS A 60 0.62 -6.53 -9.00
N GLU A 61 0.92 -7.37 -9.98
CA GLU A 61 2.07 -8.27 -10.01
C GLU A 61 3.39 -7.49 -10.07
N SER A 62 3.46 -6.42 -10.88
CA SER A 62 4.63 -5.52 -10.96
C SER A 62 4.80 -4.64 -9.72
N ARG A 63 3.77 -4.55 -8.86
CA ARG A 63 3.78 -3.86 -7.56
C ARG A 63 3.82 -4.84 -6.38
N LYS A 64 4.37 -6.04 -6.56
CA LYS A 64 4.62 -6.91 -5.40
C LYS A 64 5.58 -6.19 -4.47
N SER A 65 5.06 -5.73 -3.34
CA SER A 65 5.82 -5.11 -2.25
C SER A 65 7.08 -5.93 -1.97
N CYS A 66 8.22 -5.26 -1.92
CA CYS A 66 9.50 -5.88 -1.58
C CYS A 66 9.41 -6.47 -0.16
N LEU A 67 8.80 -5.74 0.77
CA LEU A 67 8.55 -6.21 2.12
C LEU A 67 7.68 -7.47 2.15
N ASP A 68 6.60 -7.53 1.36
CA ASP A 68 5.75 -8.73 1.32
C ASP A 68 6.52 -9.95 0.81
N GLN A 69 7.40 -9.77 -0.18
CA GLN A 69 8.27 -10.85 -0.67
C GLN A 69 9.24 -11.32 0.42
N ILE A 70 9.87 -10.38 1.13
CA ILE A 70 10.78 -10.68 2.25
C ILE A 70 10.04 -11.44 3.36
N LEU A 71 8.88 -10.95 3.78
CA LEU A 71 8.10 -11.58 4.85
C LEU A 71 7.66 -12.99 4.47
N ASN A 72 7.23 -13.21 3.22
CA ASN A 72 6.88 -14.54 2.73
C ASN A 72 8.05 -15.52 2.80
N LEU A 73 9.29 -15.08 2.51
CA LEU A 73 10.49 -15.92 2.65
C LEU A 73 10.76 -16.32 4.11
N LEU A 74 10.35 -15.49 5.07
CA LEU A 74 10.45 -15.75 6.49
C LEU A 74 9.22 -16.51 7.05
N GLY A 75 8.26 -16.89 6.19
CA GLY A 75 7.01 -17.52 6.61
C GLY A 75 6.12 -16.59 7.45
N LYS A 76 6.23 -15.27 7.24
CA LYS A 76 5.47 -14.22 7.94
C LYS A 76 4.56 -13.48 6.97
N THR A 77 3.49 -12.93 7.50
CA THR A 77 2.63 -11.98 6.78
C THR A 77 2.91 -10.54 7.21
N ARG A 78 2.42 -9.59 6.40
CA ARG A 78 2.46 -8.17 6.74
C ARG A 78 1.71 -7.84 8.04
N ASN A 79 0.66 -8.61 8.35
CA ASN A 79 -0.07 -8.46 9.62
C ASN A 79 0.74 -8.96 10.81
N ASP A 80 1.45 -10.09 10.66
CA ASP A 80 2.32 -10.61 11.72
C ASP A 80 3.43 -9.61 12.05
N PHE A 81 4.04 -9.03 11.00
CA PHE A 81 5.04 -7.98 11.17
C PHE A 81 4.44 -6.78 11.88
N LYS A 82 3.29 -6.27 11.42
CA LYS A 82 2.60 -5.13 12.04
C LYS A 82 2.28 -5.36 13.52
N SER A 83 1.84 -6.56 13.88
CA SER A 83 1.52 -6.92 15.26
C SER A 83 2.76 -7.04 16.16
N SER A 84 3.93 -7.27 15.56
CA SER A 84 5.20 -7.40 16.28
C SER A 84 5.88 -6.04 16.51
N ILE A 85 5.44 -4.97 15.83
CA ILE A 85 6.02 -3.64 15.97
C ILE A 85 5.93 -3.18 17.43
N PRO A 86 7.06 -2.81 18.06
CA PRO A 86 7.07 -2.43 19.46
C PRO A 86 6.34 -1.10 19.64
N LYS A 87 5.42 -1.07 20.62
CA LYS A 87 4.75 0.17 20.99
C LYS A 87 5.67 1.00 21.88
N GLY A 88 5.93 2.23 21.45
CA GLY A 88 6.71 3.19 22.22
C GLY A 88 6.17 3.39 23.65
N PRO A 89 7.04 3.69 24.62
CA PRO A 89 6.62 4.11 25.95
C PRO A 89 5.82 5.41 25.85
N ASN A 90 4.76 5.51 26.64
CA ASN A 90 3.91 6.70 26.66
C ASN A 90 4.57 7.90 27.36
N SER A 91 5.75 7.73 27.97
CA SER A 91 6.36 8.76 28.82
C SER A 91 7.78 9.14 28.42
N LYS A 92 8.75 8.20 28.39
CA LYS A 92 10.17 8.56 28.30
C LYS A 92 10.98 7.59 27.47
N TYR A 93 11.97 8.16 26.78
CA TYR A 93 13.02 7.46 26.06
C TYR A 93 14.38 7.73 26.69
N TYR A 94 15.27 6.75 26.63
CA TYR A 94 16.57 6.79 27.29
C TYR A 94 17.69 6.45 26.33
N ARG A 95 18.86 7.05 26.55
CA ARG A 95 20.09 6.69 25.85
C ARG A 95 21.28 6.80 26.80
N GLY A 96 22.09 5.75 26.87
CA GLY A 96 23.38 5.80 27.57
C GLY A 96 24.47 6.20 26.58
N ASP A 97 25.11 7.35 26.77
CA ASP A 97 26.17 7.80 25.87
C ASP A 97 27.18 8.74 26.54
N VAL A 98 28.34 8.89 25.91
CA VAL A 98 29.38 9.83 26.34
C VAL A 98 29.18 11.21 25.72
N PHE A 99 28.52 11.25 24.56
CA PHE A 99 28.23 12.47 23.82
C PHE A 99 26.85 13.02 24.16
N ALA A 100 26.70 14.33 24.05
CA ALA A 100 25.41 15.00 24.18
C ALA A 100 24.41 14.50 23.11
N LEU A 101 23.13 14.58 23.46
CA LEU A 101 22.05 14.27 22.53
C LEU A 101 22.00 15.27 21.37
N SER A 102 21.75 14.76 20.17
CA SER A 102 21.46 15.55 18.98
C SER A 102 20.00 15.34 18.60
N LEU A 103 19.15 16.28 19.04
CA LEU A 103 17.70 16.28 18.81
C LEU A 103 17.32 17.51 17.97
N PRO A 104 17.61 17.51 16.66
CA PRO A 104 17.26 18.64 15.81
C PRO A 104 15.74 18.76 15.70
N ASP A 105 15.23 19.98 15.55
CA ASP A 105 13.79 20.21 15.41
C ASP A 105 13.21 19.51 14.16
N SER A 106 14.03 19.36 13.11
CA SER A 106 13.68 18.59 11.91
C SER A 106 14.93 18.08 11.19
N TYR A 107 14.75 17.09 10.32
CA TYR A 107 15.79 16.65 9.39
C TYR A 107 15.52 17.20 8.00
N PRO A 108 16.51 17.82 7.32
CA PRO A 108 16.33 18.36 5.96
C PRO A 108 15.89 17.30 4.95
N ASN A 109 16.34 16.06 5.13
CA ASN A 109 15.98 14.92 4.28
C ASN A 109 15.51 13.74 5.14
N LEU A 110 14.19 13.60 5.26
CA LEU A 110 13.59 12.53 6.06
C LEU A 110 13.88 11.14 5.47
N ASP A 111 13.94 11.04 4.13
CA ASP A 111 14.16 9.76 3.44
C ASP A 111 15.58 9.26 3.66
N GLU A 112 16.56 10.16 3.64
CA GLU A 112 17.94 9.85 4.01
C GLU A 112 18.03 9.40 5.47
N ARG A 113 17.39 10.13 6.40
CA ARG A 113 17.33 9.75 7.81
C ARG A 113 16.74 8.35 8.01
N MET A 114 15.60 8.06 7.39
CA MET A 114 14.96 6.75 7.44
C MET A 114 15.83 5.66 6.81
N SER A 115 16.53 5.97 5.71
CA SER A 115 17.45 5.05 5.06
C SER A 115 18.64 4.70 5.97
N SER A 116 19.20 5.67 6.70
CA SER A 116 20.28 5.46 7.65
C SER A 116 19.83 4.64 8.85
N ILE A 117 18.57 4.80 9.30
CA ILE A 117 17.98 3.94 10.35
C ILE A 117 17.84 2.49 9.86
N ILE A 118 17.32 2.26 8.66
CA ILE A 118 17.22 0.89 8.12
C ILE A 118 18.62 0.29 7.94
N LYS A 119 19.59 1.07 7.45
CA LYS A 119 20.99 0.63 7.33
C LYS A 119 21.60 0.31 8.70
N HIS A 120 21.30 1.09 9.73
CA HIS A 120 21.70 0.82 11.11
C HIS A 120 21.20 -0.57 11.57
N THR A 121 19.90 -0.81 11.50
CA THR A 121 19.28 -2.09 11.89
C THR A 121 19.74 -3.25 11.01
N SER A 122 20.09 -3.02 9.75
CA SER A 122 20.60 -4.09 8.88
C SER A 122 21.99 -4.63 9.27
N ARG A 123 22.67 -4.05 10.26
CA ARG A 123 24.04 -4.41 10.66
C ARG A 123 24.10 -4.83 12.12
N THR A 124 24.79 -5.93 12.41
CA THR A 124 24.99 -6.47 13.76
C THR A 124 25.78 -5.53 14.71
N SER A 125 26.53 -4.56 14.16
CA SER A 125 27.39 -3.64 14.93
C SER A 125 26.86 -2.19 14.98
N GLY A 126 25.61 -1.96 14.57
CA GLY A 126 25.01 -0.62 14.47
C GLY A 126 25.67 0.26 13.41
N SER A 127 25.42 1.58 13.48
CA SER A 127 25.82 2.56 12.44
C SER A 127 27.07 3.38 12.76
N ALA A 128 27.93 2.95 13.69
CA ALA A 128 29.09 3.73 14.15
C ALA A 128 28.76 5.19 14.54
N GLY A 129 27.54 5.45 15.04
CA GLY A 129 27.08 6.77 15.47
C GLY A 129 26.34 7.60 14.42
N GLU A 130 26.12 7.10 13.19
CA GLU A 130 25.37 7.82 12.14
C GLU A 130 23.93 8.20 12.57
N VAL A 131 23.28 7.35 13.37
CA VAL A 131 21.97 7.61 13.98
C VAL A 131 22.02 7.34 15.48
N GLN A 132 21.35 8.20 16.26
CA GLN A 132 21.18 8.01 17.69
C GLN A 132 19.89 7.22 17.94
N SER A 133 20.04 5.97 18.37
CA SER A 133 18.97 5.14 18.90
C SER A 133 18.69 5.39 20.38
N PHE A 134 17.45 5.14 20.77
CA PHE A 134 16.94 5.26 22.12
C PHE A 134 16.28 3.94 22.51
N THR A 135 16.24 3.68 23.82
CA THR A 135 15.53 2.55 24.40
C THR A 135 14.41 3.05 25.30
N SER A 136 13.34 2.26 25.40
CA SER A 136 12.28 2.46 26.38
C SER A 136 12.65 1.93 27.77
N ASN A 137 13.77 1.20 27.88
CA ASN A 137 14.20 0.58 29.11
C ASN A 137 15.42 1.30 29.71
N VAL A 138 15.20 1.99 30.83
CA VAL A 138 16.25 2.75 31.53
C VAL A 138 17.44 1.87 31.95
N TYR A 139 17.22 0.59 32.27
CA TYR A 139 18.30 -0.33 32.63
C TYR A 139 19.24 -0.63 31.46
N VAL A 140 18.70 -0.68 30.24
CA VAL A 140 19.50 -0.84 29.02
C VAL A 140 20.37 0.40 28.80
N ALA A 141 19.80 1.59 28.97
CA ALA A 141 20.55 2.84 28.88
C ALA A 141 21.67 2.93 29.92
N HIS A 142 21.42 2.54 31.18
CA HIS A 142 22.47 2.50 32.21
C HIS A 142 23.63 1.57 31.85
N ARG A 143 23.32 0.38 31.29
CA ARG A 143 24.36 -0.57 30.86
C ARG A 143 25.27 0.04 29.78
N PHE A 144 24.69 0.74 28.82
CA PHE A 144 25.45 1.44 27.77
C PHE A 144 26.25 2.63 28.32
N ALA A 145 25.68 3.40 29.25
CA ALA A 145 26.40 4.49 29.90
C ALA A 145 27.62 3.95 30.66
N GLN A 146 27.46 2.88 31.43
CA GLN A 146 28.56 2.25 32.18
C GLN A 146 29.64 1.67 31.26
N SER A 147 29.27 0.97 30.19
CA SER A 147 30.25 0.36 29.28
C SER A 147 31.06 1.40 28.49
N ARG A 148 30.49 2.59 28.25
CA ARG A 148 31.12 3.67 27.50
C ARG A 148 31.77 4.74 28.39
N GLY A 149 31.58 4.68 29.72
CA GLY A 149 31.98 5.75 30.64
C GLY A 149 31.19 7.04 30.49
N GLY A 150 29.94 6.94 30.04
CA GLY A 150 29.03 8.05 29.75
C GLY A 150 27.94 8.26 30.81
N THR A 151 26.90 9.00 30.42
CA THR A 151 25.73 9.30 31.25
C THR A 151 24.44 8.81 30.60
N VAL A 152 23.37 8.70 31.38
CA VAL A 152 22.04 8.40 30.86
C VAL A 152 21.32 9.69 30.55
N HIS A 153 21.00 9.88 29.27
CA HIS A 153 20.12 10.94 28.81
C HIS A 153 18.67 10.45 28.79
N THR A 154 17.76 11.34 29.11
CA THR A 154 16.31 11.11 29.13
C THR A 154 15.63 12.14 28.25
N VAL A 155 14.68 11.71 27.42
CA VAL A 155 13.87 12.57 26.56
C VAL A 155 12.40 12.25 26.80
N ASP A 156 11.55 13.26 26.91
CA ASP A 156 10.12 13.03 27.04
C ASP A 156 9.55 12.59 25.69
N ALA A 157 8.67 11.57 25.71
CA ALA A 157 7.97 11.12 24.52
C ALA A 157 7.05 12.21 23.95
N SER A 158 6.65 13.21 24.75
CA SER A 158 5.89 14.37 24.27
C SER A 158 6.73 15.38 23.50
N ASP A 159 8.05 15.40 23.68
CA ASP A 159 8.92 16.45 23.13
C ASP A 159 9.04 16.35 21.60
N GLY A 160 8.74 15.19 21.01
CA GLY A 160 8.86 15.02 19.58
C GLY A 160 8.25 13.74 19.03
N ILE A 161 8.72 13.38 17.85
CA ILE A 161 8.27 12.23 17.09
C ILE A 161 9.37 11.16 17.19
N PHE A 162 8.99 10.01 17.74
CA PHE A 162 9.82 8.82 17.79
C PHE A 162 9.22 7.74 16.90
N MET A 163 10.08 7.02 16.17
CA MET A 163 9.68 5.85 15.39
C MET A 163 10.62 4.70 15.68
N SER A 164 10.08 3.48 15.74
CA SER A 164 10.93 2.29 15.75
C SER A 164 11.47 2.00 14.34
N ALA A 165 12.57 1.25 14.24
CA ALA A 165 13.03 0.77 12.93
C ALA A 165 11.93 -0.05 12.23
N ALA A 166 11.16 -0.84 12.99
CA ALA A 166 10.06 -1.65 12.48
C ALA A 166 8.91 -0.79 11.91
N ASP A 167 8.56 0.33 12.55
CA ASP A 167 7.58 1.29 12.00
C ASP A 167 8.04 1.83 10.64
N ILE A 168 9.32 2.21 10.55
CA ILE A 168 9.90 2.77 9.32
C ILE A 168 9.93 1.72 8.22
N ILE A 169 10.36 0.49 8.52
CA ILE A 169 10.35 -0.64 7.58
C ILE A 169 8.93 -0.89 7.07
N TYR A 170 7.94 -0.96 7.96
CA TYR A 170 6.56 -1.26 7.62
C TYR A 170 5.92 -0.20 6.72
N ALA A 171 6.11 1.08 7.07
CA ALA A 171 5.46 2.22 6.43
C ALA A 171 6.21 2.72 5.18
N HIS A 172 7.54 2.62 5.17
CA HIS A 172 8.39 3.28 4.17
C HIS A 172 9.38 2.36 3.47
N GLY A 173 9.59 1.12 3.93
CA GLY A 173 10.60 0.21 3.37
C GLY A 173 10.50 0.02 1.86
N ASP A 174 9.30 -0.28 1.36
CA ASP A 174 9.04 -0.46 -0.08
C ASP A 174 9.39 0.80 -0.88
N ARG A 175 8.88 1.96 -0.45
CA ARG A 175 9.12 3.25 -1.10
C ARG A 175 10.62 3.59 -1.13
N LEU A 176 11.34 3.34 -0.04
CA LEU A 176 12.78 3.63 0.04
C LEU A 176 13.62 2.72 -0.87
N VAL A 177 13.16 1.49 -1.13
CA VAL A 177 13.75 0.60 -2.15
C VAL A 177 13.44 1.12 -3.56
N GLU A 178 12.18 1.47 -3.84
CA GLU A 178 11.75 1.99 -5.14
C GLU A 178 12.49 3.27 -5.54
N LEU A 179 12.75 4.16 -4.57
CA LEU A 179 13.50 5.40 -4.76
C LEU A 179 15.02 5.20 -4.79
N GLY A 180 15.53 3.99 -4.52
CA GLY A 180 16.95 3.68 -4.53
C GLY A 180 17.73 4.19 -3.32
N HIS A 181 17.06 4.62 -2.24
CA HIS A 181 17.73 5.04 -1.00
C HIS A 181 18.34 3.87 -0.23
N ILE A 182 17.76 2.67 -0.36
CA ILE A 182 18.25 1.41 0.18
C ILE A 182 18.11 0.29 -0.87
N GLN A 183 18.92 -0.75 -0.75
CA GLN A 183 18.77 -1.96 -1.56
C GLN A 183 17.77 -2.93 -0.92
N ALA A 184 17.12 -3.78 -1.73
CA ALA A 184 16.24 -4.83 -1.24
C ALA A 184 16.93 -5.78 -0.24
N GLY A 185 18.22 -6.08 -0.45
CA GLY A 185 19.03 -6.87 0.48
C GLY A 185 19.21 -6.19 1.85
N THR A 186 19.35 -4.86 1.88
CA THR A 186 19.41 -4.08 3.12
C THR A 186 18.09 -4.14 3.88
N LEU A 187 16.96 -4.00 3.17
CA LEU A 187 15.64 -4.11 3.76
C LEU A 187 15.41 -5.52 4.35
N ARG A 188 15.83 -6.56 3.63
CA ARG A 188 15.75 -7.95 4.09
C ARG A 188 16.53 -8.17 5.38
N ALA A 189 17.80 -7.78 5.40
CA ALA A 189 18.66 -7.93 6.58
C ALA A 189 18.07 -7.21 7.80
N ALA A 190 17.51 -6.01 7.61
CA ALA A 190 16.86 -5.27 8.67
C ALA A 190 15.62 -6.01 9.24
N VAL A 191 14.81 -6.64 8.39
CA VAL A 191 13.66 -7.46 8.82
C VAL A 191 14.13 -8.73 9.56
N GLU A 192 15.20 -9.37 9.08
CA GLU A 192 15.76 -10.56 9.72
C GLU A 192 16.28 -10.26 11.13
N HIS A 193 17.08 -9.20 11.30
CA HIS A 193 17.56 -8.77 12.62
C HIS A 193 16.43 -8.37 13.56
N PHE A 194 15.41 -7.68 13.06
CA PHE A 194 14.23 -7.35 13.87
C PHE A 194 13.61 -8.60 14.51
N TYR A 195 13.46 -9.69 13.76
CA TYR A 195 12.90 -10.94 14.29
C TYR A 195 13.88 -11.77 15.13
N GLN A 196 15.18 -11.72 14.83
CA GLN A 196 16.20 -12.51 15.53
C GLN A 196 16.58 -11.89 16.88
N ASP A 197 16.84 -10.58 16.89
CA ASP A 197 17.42 -9.87 18.02
C ASP A 197 16.35 -9.20 18.89
N GLY A 198 15.09 -9.17 18.42
CA GLY A 198 13.99 -8.50 19.11
C GLY A 198 14.24 -7.01 19.27
N GLU A 199 14.84 -6.37 18.25
CA GLU A 199 15.23 -4.97 18.30
C GLU A 199 14.03 -4.07 18.67
N SER A 200 14.19 -3.32 19.76
CA SER A 200 13.20 -2.38 20.29
C SER A 200 13.79 -0.97 20.40
N GLU A 201 14.63 -0.62 19.43
CA GLU A 201 15.20 0.71 19.32
C GLU A 201 14.21 1.71 18.72
N TYR A 202 14.29 2.93 19.22
CA TYR A 202 13.51 4.07 18.75
C TYR A 202 14.42 5.19 18.31
N PHE A 203 13.98 5.96 17.32
CA PHE A 203 14.76 7.01 16.70
C PHE A 203 13.99 8.31 16.73
N TRP A 204 14.68 9.39 17.10
CA TRP A 204 14.15 10.74 16.99
C TRP A 204 14.00 11.12 15.50
N MET A 205 12.82 11.61 15.14
CA MET A 205 12.44 12.03 13.78
C MET A 205 12.27 13.54 13.65
N GLY A 206 12.18 14.27 14.76
CA GLY A 206 11.94 15.71 14.78
C GLY A 206 11.05 16.11 15.95
N ARG A 207 10.92 17.42 16.15
CA ARG A 207 10.01 18.02 17.13
C ARG A 207 8.57 17.93 16.63
N ARG A 208 7.62 17.92 17.57
CA ARG A 208 6.18 18.02 17.25
C ARG A 208 5.77 19.44 16.95
#